data_AF-A0A7J9R0D2-F1
#
_entry.id   AF-A0A7J9R0D2-F1
#
_cell.length_a   1.000
_cell.length_b   1.000
_cell.length_c   1.000
_cell.angle_alpha   90.00
_cell.angle_beta   90.00
_cell.angle_gamma   90.00
#
_symmetry.space_group_name_H-M   'P 1'
#
loop_
_entity.id
_entity.type
_entity.pdbx_description
1 polymer ?
#
loop_
_entity_poly.entity_id
_entity_poly.type
_entity_poly.pdbx_seq_one_letter_code
_entity_poly.pdbx_strand_id
1 'polypeptide(L)'
;MDSPNWSLSVKEEIDLNLNKNKEKKKIRIKENIIQIDNYHFDKIKKIGITVPFFKKETTMIFEGMVMDSYAHTHVTTRAKNYLEIFNSLMDWKNRLFPNS
;
A
#
# COMPACT_ATOMS: atom_id res chain seq x y z
N MET A 1 0.34 18.25 13.39
CA MET A 1 1.59 17.55 13.76
C MET A 1 2.17 17.01 12.48
N ASP A 2 3.34 17.52 12.08
CA ASP A 2 4.06 17.00 10.93
C ASP A 2 4.50 15.56 11.23
N SER A 3 4.37 14.67 10.25
CA SER A 3 4.86 13.30 10.36
C SER A 3 6.36 13.33 10.73
N PRO A 4 6.83 12.44 11.61
CA PRO A 4 8.24 12.38 11.97
C PRO A 4 9.08 12.28 10.69
N ASN A 5 10.10 13.12 10.60
CA ASN A 5 10.98 13.17 9.45
C ASN A 5 11.69 11.82 9.32
N TRP A 6 11.48 11.14 8.20
CA TRP A 6 12.26 9.95 7.85
C TRP A 6 13.74 10.32 7.82
N SER A 7 14.61 9.42 8.27
CA SER A 7 16.05 9.62 8.08
C SER A 7 16.37 9.73 6.58
N LEU A 8 17.46 10.43 6.25
CA LEU A 8 17.91 10.55 4.86
C LEU A 8 18.12 9.17 4.23
N SER A 9 18.72 8.24 4.98
CA SER A 9 18.95 6.86 4.53
C SER A 9 17.65 6.11 4.19
N VAL A 10 16.60 6.23 5.02
CA VAL A 10 15.30 5.58 4.76
C VAL A 10 14.63 6.19 3.53
N LYS A 11 14.71 7.52 3.36
CA LYS A 11 14.18 8.20 2.17
C LYS A 11 14.88 7.71 0.90
N GLU A 12 16.20 7.67 0.91
CA GLU A 12 16.99 7.23 -0.25
C GLU A 12 16.73 5.76 -0.59
N GLU A 13 16.65 4.88 0.40
CA GLU A 13 16.39 3.46 0.19
C GLU A 13 15.00 3.22 -0.44
N ILE A 14 13.95 3.82 0.13
CA ILE A 14 12.59 3.68 -0.40
C ILE A 14 12.47 4.32 -1.78
N ASP A 15 13.11 5.46 -1.99
CA ASP A 15 13.06 6.14 -3.29
C ASP A 15 13.74 5.31 -4.38
N LEU A 16 14.88 4.69 -4.07
CA LEU A 16 15.64 3.89 -5.03
C LEU A 16 14.99 2.52 -5.29
N ASN A 17 14.48 1.85 -4.26
CA ASN A 17 14.00 0.47 -4.36
C ASN A 17 12.49 0.33 -4.61
N LEU A 18 11.67 1.31 -4.20
CA LEU A 18 10.22 1.30 -4.39
C LEU A 18 9.74 2.36 -5.39
N ASN A 19 10.05 3.63 -5.18
CA ASN A 19 9.43 4.71 -5.96
C ASN A 19 9.98 4.82 -7.39
N LYS A 20 11.32 4.79 -7.54
CA LYS A 20 12.00 4.92 -8.84
C LYS A 20 12.25 3.57 -9.52
N ASN A 21 12.17 2.47 -8.78
CA ASN A 21 12.31 1.14 -9.35
C ASN A 21 11.08 0.79 -10.19
N LYS A 22 11.27 0.60 -11.49
CA LYS A 22 10.22 0.29 -12.47
C LYS A 22 9.85 -1.19 -12.54
N GLU A 23 10.57 -2.06 -11.83
CA GLU A 23 10.26 -3.49 -11.78
C GLU A 23 8.91 -3.73 -11.11
N LYS A 24 8.23 -4.79 -11.55
CA LYS A 24 6.96 -5.19 -10.94
C LYS A 24 7.19 -5.62 -9.50
N LYS A 25 6.46 -4.98 -8.58
CA LYS A 25 6.52 -5.24 -7.15
C LYS A 25 5.63 -6.41 -6.78
N LYS A 26 6.14 -7.29 -5.91
CA LYS A 26 5.38 -8.39 -5.35
C LYS A 26 4.69 -7.92 -4.09
N ILE A 27 3.38 -8.14 -4.03
CA ILE A 27 2.57 -7.69 -2.91
C ILE A 27 1.95 -8.89 -2.22
N ARG A 28 2.07 -8.94 -0.90
CA ARG A 28 1.45 -9.95 -0.05
C ARG A 28 0.70 -9.23 1.06
N ILE A 29 -0.54 -9.64 1.28
CA ILE A 29 -1.38 -9.11 2.35
C ILE A 29 -1.71 -10.29 3.26
N LYS A 30 -1.37 -10.16 4.54
CA LYS A 30 -1.66 -11.16 5.56
C LYS A 30 -2.11 -10.44 6.81
N GLU A 31 -3.30 -10.77 7.30
CA GLU A 31 -3.90 -10.07 8.45
C GLU A 31 -3.85 -8.56 8.21
N ASN A 32 -3.38 -7.77 9.17
CA ASN A 32 -3.25 -6.32 9.07
C ASN A 32 -1.88 -5.86 8.56
N ILE A 33 -1.10 -6.74 7.93
CA ILE A 33 0.24 -6.47 7.40
C ILE A 33 0.20 -6.46 5.87
N ILE A 34 0.79 -5.42 5.28
CA ILE A 34 1.00 -5.31 3.84
C ILE A 34 2.50 -5.42 3.58
N GLN A 35 2.92 -6.37 2.77
CA GLN A 35 4.31 -6.52 2.34
C GLN A 35 4.44 -6.14 0.87
N ILE A 36 5.40 -5.26 0.56
CA ILE A 36 5.78 -4.87 -0.80
C ILE A 36 7.26 -5.22 -0.97
N ASP A 37 7.56 -6.20 -1.82
CA ASP A 37 8.88 -6.83 -1.91
C ASP A 37 9.41 -7.22 -0.52
N ASN A 38 10.44 -6.55 -0.01
CA ASN A 38 11.05 -6.81 1.30
C ASN A 38 10.56 -5.84 2.40
N TYR A 39 9.71 -4.88 2.05
CA TYR A 39 9.22 -3.85 2.96
C TYR A 39 7.91 -4.29 3.62
N HIS A 40 7.90 -4.24 4.95
CA HIS A 40 6.75 -4.60 5.76
C HIS A 40 6.09 -3.33 6.27
N PHE A 41 4.80 -3.22 6.01
CA PHE A 41 3.95 -2.15 6.51
C PHE A 41 3.02 -2.74 7.56
N ASP A 42 3.18 -2.27 8.80
CA ASP A 42 2.33 -2.61 9.94
C ASP A 42 1.61 -1.36 10.47
N LYS A 43 0.88 -1.52 11.60
CA LYS A 43 0.15 -0.41 12.27
C LYS A 43 -0.64 0.46 11.30
N ILE A 44 -1.35 -0.20 10.37
CA ILE A 44 -2.15 0.46 9.34
C ILE A 44 -3.25 1.29 10.01
N LYS A 45 -3.28 2.59 9.74
CA LYS A 45 -4.21 3.55 10.34
C LYS A 45 -5.36 3.94 9.42
N LYS A 46 -5.07 4.09 8.14
CA LYS A 46 -6.02 4.53 7.12
C LYS A 46 -5.86 3.63 5.93
N ILE A 47 -6.97 3.27 5.30
CA ILE A 47 -6.95 2.48 4.09
C ILE A 47 -8.15 2.79 3.20
N GLY A 48 -7.87 3.08 1.94
CA GLY A 48 -8.86 3.29 0.89
C GLY A 48 -8.55 2.38 -0.28
N ILE A 49 -9.58 1.81 -0.89
CA ILE A 49 -9.47 1.00 -2.09
C ILE A 49 -10.40 1.60 -3.12
N THR A 50 -9.88 1.86 -4.32
CA THR A 50 -10.62 2.55 -5.38
C THR A 50 -10.41 1.87 -6.72
N VAL A 51 -11.41 1.99 -7.58
CA VAL A 51 -11.33 1.67 -9.01
C VAL A 51 -11.67 2.97 -9.74
N PRO A 52 -10.70 3.61 -10.44
CA PRO A 52 -11.01 4.81 -11.21
C PRO A 52 -11.98 4.47 -12.34
N PHE A 53 -13.05 5.26 -12.48
CA PHE A 53 -14.19 4.97 -13.36
C PHE A 53 -13.82 4.60 -14.81
N PHE A 54 -12.75 5.19 -15.37
CA PHE A 54 -12.32 4.97 -16.76
C PHE A 54 -11.10 4.06 -16.90
N LYS A 55 -10.61 3.47 -15.82
CA LYS A 55 -9.38 2.68 -15.84
C LYS A 55 -9.64 1.27 -15.31
N LYS A 56 -9.12 0.28 -16.03
CA LYS A 56 -9.09 -1.13 -15.59
C LYS A 56 -7.94 -1.34 -14.59
N GLU A 57 -7.96 -0.57 -13.52
CA GLU A 57 -6.95 -0.58 -12.47
C GLU A 57 -7.60 -0.54 -11.08
N THR A 58 -6.93 -1.17 -10.14
CA THR A 58 -7.30 -1.13 -8.71
C THR A 58 -6.19 -0.43 -7.97
N THR A 59 -6.55 0.57 -7.18
CA THR A 59 -5.62 1.34 -6.37
C THR A 59 -5.95 1.15 -4.90
N MET A 60 -4.98 0.67 -4.13
CA MET A 60 -5.00 0.64 -2.68
C MET A 60 -4.13 1.77 -2.14
N ILE A 61 -4.68 2.60 -1.27
CA ILE A 61 -3.99 3.73 -0.63
C ILE A 61 -4.05 3.48 0.87
N PHE A 62 -2.93 3.55 1.56
CA PHE A 62 -2.92 3.35 3.00
C PHE A 62 -1.86 4.19 3.72
N GLU A 63 -2.07 4.38 5.02
CA GLU A 63 -1.08 4.95 5.94
C GLU A 63 -0.63 3.85 6.90
N GLY A 64 0.66 3.48 6.86
CA GLY A 64 1.24 2.38 7.65
C GLY A 64 2.68 2.67 8.07
N MET A 65 3.15 1.99 9.12
CA MET A 65 4.52 2.12 9.60
C MET A 65 5.45 1.17 8.85
N VAL A 66 6.59 1.69 8.37
CA VAL A 66 7.67 0.98 7.68
C VAL A 66 8.98 1.58 8.14
N MET A 67 9.97 0.73 8.50
CA MET A 67 11.29 1.19 8.96
C MET A 67 11.19 2.31 10.02
N ASP A 68 10.35 2.08 11.04
CA ASP A 68 10.06 3.00 12.15
C ASP A 68 9.41 4.35 11.78
N SER A 69 8.95 4.52 10.54
CA SER A 69 8.32 5.76 10.06
C SER A 69 6.95 5.51 9.42
N TYR A 70 6.01 6.44 9.55
CA TYR A 70 4.73 6.34 8.84
C TYR A 70 4.89 6.77 7.37
N ALA A 71 4.35 5.94 6.47
CA ALA A 71 4.29 6.16 5.03
C ALA A 71 2.85 6.28 4.56
N HIS A 72 2.59 7.25 3.68
CA HIS A 72 1.38 7.26 2.87
C HIS A 72 1.68 6.61 1.52
N THR A 73 1.18 5.40 1.31
CA THR A 73 1.58 4.54 0.19
C THR A 73 0.43 4.33 -0.78
N HIS A 74 0.72 4.48 -2.07
CA HIS A 74 -0.20 4.22 -3.18
C HIS A 74 0.27 2.97 -3.93
N VAL A 75 -0.60 1.97 -4.02
CA VAL A 75 -0.36 0.73 -4.73
C VAL A 75 -1.38 0.61 -5.85
N THR A 76 -0.93 0.67 -7.09
CA THR A 76 -1.79 0.54 -8.26
C THR A 76 -1.45 -0.71 -9.06
N THR A 77 -2.47 -1.52 -9.38
CA THR A 77 -2.32 -2.66 -10.30
C THR A 77 -3.24 -2.51 -11.50
N ARG A 78 -2.67 -2.76 -12.69
CA ARG A 78 -3.38 -2.84 -13.97
C ARG A 78 -3.40 -4.30 -14.39
N ALA A 79 -4.47 -5.00 -14.04
CA ALA A 79 -4.64 -6.41 -14.31
C ALA A 79 -5.98 -6.67 -15.02
N LYS A 80 -6.06 -7.71 -15.84
CA LYS A 80 -7.31 -8.10 -16.50
C LYS A 80 -8.42 -8.40 -15.47
N ASN A 81 -8.04 -8.98 -14.33
CA ASN A 81 -8.92 -9.30 -13.22
C ASN A 81 -8.95 -8.22 -12.12
N TYR A 82 -8.81 -6.94 -12.48
CA TYR A 82 -8.78 -5.84 -11.50
C TYR A 82 -10.01 -5.82 -10.57
N LEU A 83 -11.21 -6.17 -11.05
CA LEU A 83 -12.42 -6.25 -10.24
C LEU A 83 -12.35 -7.35 -9.16
N GLU A 84 -11.79 -8.51 -9.48
CA GLU A 84 -11.59 -9.59 -8.50
C GLU A 84 -10.61 -9.16 -7.41
N ILE A 85 -9.54 -8.46 -7.80
CA ILE A 85 -8.57 -7.87 -6.87
C ILE A 85 -9.25 -6.82 -5.99
N PHE A 86 -10.05 -5.93 -6.58
CA PHE A 86 -10.80 -4.90 -5.85
C PHE A 86 -11.73 -5.53 -4.80
N ASN A 87 -12.56 -6.50 -5.20
CA ASN A 87 -13.49 -7.17 -4.30
C ASN A 87 -12.74 -7.88 -3.17
N SER A 88 -11.67 -8.62 -3.48
CA SER A 88 -10.85 -9.31 -2.48
C SER A 88 -10.22 -8.34 -1.46
N LEU A 89 -9.74 -7.19 -1.94
CA LEU A 89 -9.20 -6.15 -1.08
C LEU A 89 -10.31 -5.50 -0.24
N MET A 90 -11.49 -5.25 -0.82
CA MET A 90 -12.61 -4.65 -0.10
C MET A 90 -13.12 -5.55 1.02
N ASP A 91 -13.24 -6.85 0.75
CA ASP A 91 -13.61 -7.86 1.75
C ASP A 91 -12.58 -7.90 2.89
N TRP A 92 -11.29 -7.89 2.55
CA TRP A 92 -10.22 -7.81 3.53
C TRP A 92 -10.27 -6.52 4.36
N LYS A 93 -10.47 -5.36 3.71
CA LYS A 93 -10.63 -4.06 4.39
C LYS A 93 -11.79 -4.09 5.36
N ASN A 94 -12.96 -4.53 4.92
CA ASN A 94 -14.18 -4.54 5.73
C ASN A 94 -14.05 -5.47 6.94
N ARG A 95 -13.30 -6.57 6.82
CA ARG A 95 -13.07 -7.50 7.93
C ARG A 95 -12.13 -6.95 9.00
N LEU A 96 -11.06 -6.26 8.60
CA LEU A 96 -9.99 -5.86 9.55
C LEU A 96 -10.03 -4.37 9.91
N PHE A 97 -10.66 -3.55 9.08
CA PHE A 97 -10.77 -2.11 9.24
C PHE A 97 -12.22 -1.65 8.93
N PRO A 98 -13.22 -2.13 9.70
CA PRO A 98 -14.64 -1.85 9.43
C PRO A 98 -15.00 -0.36 9.54
N ASN A 99 -14.20 0.42 10.28
CA ASN A 99 -14.44 1.83 10.58
C ASN A 99 -13.46 2.79 9.87
N SER A 100 -12.67 2.30 8.91
CA SER A 100 -11.70 3.11 8.15
C SER A 100 -12.20 3.49 6.77
#